data_AF-A0A6G8I807-F1
#
_entry.id   AF-A0A6G8I807-F1
#
_cell.length_a   1.000
_cell.length_b   1.000
_cell.length_c   1.000
_cell.angle_alpha   90.00
_cell.angle_beta   90.00
_cell.angle_gamma   90.00
#
_symmetry.space_group_name_H-M   'P 1'
#
loop_
_entity.id
_entity.type
_entity.pdbx_description
1 polymer ?
#
loop_
_entity_poly.entity_id
_entity_poly.type
_entity_poly.pdbx_seq_one_letter_code
_entity_poly.pdbx_strand_id
1 'polypeptide(L)'
;MVNATKSISARFGHIKRRLKREEALTGKHLELALDIVGDGSTGDELIDGISNKLQAGQKLDDYELHLMLDVFLLHARLGFTSRAHYSNKYAMFQPTDKV
;
A
#
# COMPACT_ATOMS: atom_id res chain seq x y z
N MET A 1 19.50 2.53 -2.05
CA MET A 1 18.13 2.12 -1.65
C MET A 1 17.12 3.27 -1.48
N VAL A 2 17.52 4.55 -1.47
CA VAL A 2 16.59 5.72 -1.40
C VAL A 2 15.54 5.75 -2.52
N ASN A 3 15.84 5.15 -3.68
CA ASN A 3 14.94 5.13 -4.83
C ASN A 3 13.72 4.22 -4.62
N ALA A 4 13.84 3.15 -3.82
CA ALA A 4 12.73 2.21 -3.59
C ALA A 4 11.63 2.84 -2.73
N THR A 5 12.00 3.58 -1.68
CA THR A 5 11.06 4.31 -0.82
C THR A 5 10.43 5.52 -1.52
N LYS A 6 11.17 6.20 -2.40
CA LYS A 6 10.61 7.24 -3.27
C LYS A 6 9.62 6.65 -4.27
N SER A 7 9.95 5.50 -4.87
CA SER A 7 9.09 4.79 -5.82
C SER A 7 7.79 4.32 -5.17
N ILE A 8 7.83 3.72 -3.98
CA ILE A 8 6.60 3.25 -3.30
C ILE A 8 5.70 4.43 -2.89
N SER A 9 6.28 5.54 -2.40
CA SER A 9 5.52 6.74 -2.06
C SER A 9 4.80 7.32 -3.28
N ALA A 10 5.44 7.33 -4.45
CA ALA A 10 4.83 7.76 -5.69
C ALA A 10 3.65 6.84 -6.08
N ARG A 11 3.83 5.51 -6.03
CA ARG A 11 2.76 4.53 -6.32
C ARG A 11 1.54 4.72 -5.41
N PHE A 12 1.77 4.97 -4.12
CA PHE A 12 0.70 5.24 -3.15
C PHE A 12 -0.01 6.55 -3.46
N GLY A 13 0.76 7.58 -3.85
CA GLY A 13 0.20 8.85 -4.32
C GLY A 13 -0.70 8.69 -5.56
N HIS A 14 -0.35 7.80 -6.49
CA HIS A 14 -1.17 7.50 -7.66
C HIS A 14 -2.50 6.84 -7.28
N ILE A 15 -2.48 5.84 -6.39
CA ILE A 15 -3.69 5.19 -5.86
C ILE A 15 -4.58 6.24 -5.20
N LYS A 16 -4.03 7.04 -4.27
CA LYS A 16 -4.78 8.09 -3.56
C LYS A 16 -5.43 9.10 -4.51
N ARG A 17 -4.71 9.54 -5.55
CA ARG A 17 -5.24 10.51 -6.52
C ARG A 17 -6.38 9.92 -7.36
N ARG A 18 -6.27 8.67 -7.80
CA ARG A 18 -7.30 8.00 -8.61
C ARG A 18 -8.60 7.79 -7.81
N LEU A 19 -8.49 7.21 -6.62
CA LEU A 19 -9.66 6.94 -5.78
C LEU A 19 -10.40 8.23 -5.41
N LYS A 20 -9.67 9.32 -5.10
CA LYS A 20 -10.28 10.64 -4.85
C LYS A 20 -10.97 11.27 -6.06
N ARG A 21 -10.66 10.80 -7.27
CA ARG A 21 -11.30 11.21 -8.53
C ARG A 21 -12.36 10.22 -8.98
N GLU A 22 -12.66 9.22 -8.16
CA GLU A 22 -13.62 8.15 -8.47
C GLU A 22 -13.21 7.36 -9.72
N GLU A 23 -11.91 7.35 -10.03
CA GLU A 23 -11.33 6.60 -11.14
C GLU A 23 -11.00 5.17 -10.71
N ALA A 24 -11.35 4.19 -11.53
CA ALA A 24 -11.00 2.79 -11.29
C ALA A 24 -9.47 2.58 -11.22
N LEU A 25 -9.04 1.75 -10.28
CA LEU A 25 -7.67 1.26 -10.23
C LEU A 25 -7.48 0.17 -11.29
N THR A 26 -6.33 0.19 -11.96
CA THR A 26 -6.01 -0.80 -13.00
C THR A 26 -4.56 -1.23 -12.93
N GLY A 27 -4.27 -2.46 -13.39
CA GLY A 27 -2.94 -3.06 -13.42
C GLY A 27 -2.22 -2.99 -12.08
N LYS A 28 -0.95 -2.54 -12.10
CA LYS A 28 -0.07 -2.47 -10.92
C LYS A 28 -0.57 -1.61 -9.75
N HIS A 29 -1.54 -0.73 -9.99
CA HIS A 29 -2.15 0.07 -8.92
C HIS A 29 -3.28 -0.69 -8.22
N LEU A 30 -4.05 -1.48 -8.98
CA LEU A 30 -5.07 -2.37 -8.43
C LEU A 30 -4.39 -3.51 -7.65
N GLU A 31 -3.41 -4.18 -8.26
CA GLU A 31 -2.61 -5.24 -7.60
C GLU A 31 -2.06 -4.77 -6.25
N LEU A 32 -1.41 -3.60 -6.23
CA LEU A 32 -0.87 -3.04 -4.99
C LEU A 32 -1.94 -2.69 -3.97
N ALA A 33 -3.12 -2.23 -4.40
CA ALA A 33 -4.20 -1.93 -3.47
C ALA A 33 -4.72 -3.21 -2.82
N LEU A 34 -4.90 -4.28 -3.60
CA LEU A 34 -5.34 -5.59 -3.12
C LEU A 34 -4.28 -6.26 -2.23
N ASP A 35 -2.99 -6.11 -2.52
CA ASP A 35 -1.90 -6.56 -1.63
C ASP A 35 -1.98 -5.90 -0.24
N ILE A 36 -2.58 -4.72 -0.14
CA ILE A 36 -2.69 -3.94 1.10
C ILE A 36 -3.95 -4.30 1.88
N VAL A 37 -5.11 -4.36 1.21
CA VAL A 37 -6.41 -4.57 1.86
C VAL A 37 -6.80 -6.04 1.96
N GLY A 38 -6.35 -6.86 1.01
CA GLY A 38 -6.78 -8.26 0.85
C GLY A 38 -7.41 -8.51 -0.53
N ASP A 39 -7.64 -9.78 -0.82
CA ASP A 39 -8.27 -10.26 -2.06
C ASP A 39 -9.78 -10.49 -1.93
N GLY A 40 -10.38 -10.12 -0.80
CA GLY A 40 -11.80 -10.32 -0.51
C GLY A 40 -12.13 -11.60 0.27
N SER A 41 -11.11 -12.24 0.88
CA SER A 41 -11.29 -13.46 1.71
C SER A 41 -10.70 -13.30 3.12
N THR A 42 -10.75 -12.09 3.67
CA THR A 42 -10.21 -11.79 5.01
C THR A 42 -11.15 -12.23 6.13
N GLY A 43 -12.43 -12.44 5.83
CA GLY A 43 -13.46 -12.79 6.81
C GLY A 43 -14.06 -11.57 7.52
N ASP A 44 -13.63 -10.37 7.15
CA ASP A 44 -14.20 -9.09 7.58
C ASP A 44 -14.99 -8.50 6.41
N GLU A 45 -16.31 -8.40 6.57
CA GLU A 45 -17.23 -7.98 5.51
C GLU A 45 -16.91 -6.60 4.93
N LEU A 46 -16.38 -5.70 5.76
CA LEU A 46 -16.04 -4.34 5.35
C LEU A 46 -14.76 -4.33 4.50
N ILE A 47 -13.74 -5.07 4.95
CA ILE A 47 -12.47 -5.22 4.22
C ILE A 47 -12.71 -5.96 2.90
N ASP A 48 -13.50 -7.04 2.94
CA ASP A 48 -13.83 -7.84 1.77
C ASP A 48 -14.70 -7.03 0.79
N GLY A 49 -15.63 -6.21 1.30
CA GLY A 49 -16.43 -5.26 0.52
C GLY A 49 -15.57 -4.25 -0.25
N ILE A 50 -14.58 -3.63 0.41
CA ILE A 50 -13.64 -2.70 -0.25
C ILE A 50 -12.87 -3.43 -1.36
N SER A 51 -12.33 -4.61 -1.07
CA SER A 51 -11.56 -5.42 -2.02
C SER A 51 -12.39 -5.76 -3.26
N ASN A 52 -13.64 -6.18 -3.07
CA ASN A 52 -14.57 -6.52 -4.14
C ASN A 52 -14.92 -5.30 -5.00
N LYS A 53 -15.18 -4.14 -4.39
CA LYS A 53 -15.45 -2.89 -5.11
C LYS A 53 -14.25 -2.45 -5.95
N LEU A 54 -13.04 -2.54 -5.40
CA LEU A 54 -11.81 -2.24 -6.14
C LEU A 54 -11.63 -3.15 -7.37
N GLN A 55 -11.86 -4.45 -7.21
CA GLN A 55 -11.80 -5.43 -8.31
C GLN A 55 -12.85 -5.14 -9.39
N ALA A 56 -14.06 -4.76 -8.98
CA ALA A 56 -15.15 -4.42 -9.89
C ALA A 56 -15.03 -3.00 -10.51
N GLY A 57 -14.02 -2.21 -10.11
CA GLY A 57 -13.89 -0.81 -10.54
C GLY A 57 -15.00 0.09 -10.04
N GLN A 58 -15.69 -0.30 -8.97
CA GLN A 58 -16.77 0.46 -8.35
C GLN A 58 -16.21 1.56 -7.45
N LYS A 59 -17.00 2.63 -7.30
CA LYS A 59 -16.70 3.71 -6.36
C LYS A 59 -16.79 3.19 -4.92
N LEU A 60 -15.81 3.59 -4.11
CA LEU A 60 -15.87 3.45 -2.65
C LEU A 60 -16.73 4.58 -2.08
N ASP A 61 -17.56 4.27 -1.09
CA ASP A 61 -18.26 5.32 -0.34
C ASP A 61 -17.27 6.13 0.53
N ASP A 62 -17.75 7.21 1.16
CA ASP A 62 -16.88 8.13 1.91
C ASP A 62 -16.17 7.44 3.08
N TYR A 63 -16.82 6.45 3.72
CA TYR A 63 -16.25 5.72 4.83
C TYR A 63 -15.21 4.70 4.36
N GLU A 64 -15.54 3.92 3.34
CA GLU A 64 -14.63 3.00 2.67
C GLU A 64 -13.40 3.71 2.09
N LEU A 65 -13.61 4.88 1.49
CA LEU A 65 -12.53 5.72 0.97
C LEU A 65 -11.63 6.24 2.10
N HIS A 66 -12.21 6.64 3.24
CA HIS A 66 -11.43 7.02 4.42
C HIS A 66 -10.58 5.85 4.93
N LEU A 67 -11.16 4.66 5.07
CA LEU A 67 -10.42 3.45 5.49
C LEU A 67 -9.29 3.12 4.52
N MET A 68 -9.60 3.13 3.22
CA MET A 68 -8.61 2.84 2.19
C MET A 68 -7.43 3.82 2.23
N LEU A 69 -7.69 5.12 2.35
CA LEU A 69 -6.65 6.15 2.22
C LEU A 69 -5.91 6.49 3.51
N ASP A 70 -6.65 6.61 4.60
CA ASP A 70 -6.13 7.16 5.85
C ASP A 70 -5.80 6.06 6.87
N VAL A 71 -6.32 4.85 6.68
CA VAL A 71 -5.98 3.68 7.50
C VAL A 71 -5.06 2.74 6.72
N PHE A 72 -5.55 2.04 5.71
CA PHE A 72 -4.79 0.95 5.07
C PHE A 72 -3.55 1.45 4.34
N LEU A 73 -3.70 2.44 3.44
CA LEU A 73 -2.58 2.98 2.67
C LEU A 73 -1.55 3.70 3.57
N LEU A 74 -2.01 4.34 4.66
CA LEU A 74 -1.13 4.96 5.64
C LEU A 74 -0.27 3.92 6.37
N HIS A 75 -0.89 2.87 6.92
CA HIS A 75 -0.19 1.85 7.68
C HIS A 75 0.75 1.03 6.79
N ALA A 76 0.33 0.71 5.57
CA ALA A 76 1.22 0.10 4.58
C ALA A 76 2.46 0.98 4.33
N ARG A 77 2.29 2.30 4.17
CA ARG A 77 3.41 3.22 3.94
C ARG A 77 4.36 3.25 5.13
N LEU A 78 3.81 3.35 6.34
CA LEU A 78 4.62 3.35 7.57
C LEU A 78 5.39 2.04 7.72
N GLY A 79 4.76 0.89 7.44
CA GLY A 79 5.40 -0.42 7.42
C GLY A 79 6.54 -0.53 6.39
N PHE A 80 6.37 0.05 5.19
CA PHE A 80 7.46 0.11 4.21
C PHE A 80 8.63 0.98 4.68
N THR A 81 8.33 2.13 5.30
CA THR A 81 9.38 3.04 5.79
C THR A 81 10.16 2.45 6.96
N SER A 82 9.49 1.78 7.90
CA SER A 82 10.16 1.11 9.03
C SER A 82 11.08 -0.01 8.55
N ARG A 83 10.61 -0.86 7.63
CA ARG A 83 11.42 -1.95 7.05
C ARG A 83 12.65 -1.43 6.31
N ALA A 84 12.50 -0.35 5.54
CA ALA A 84 13.62 0.27 4.84
C ALA A 84 14.66 0.88 5.81
N HIS A 85 14.21 1.46 6.92
CA HIS A 85 15.10 2.03 7.94
C HIS A 85 15.91 0.95 8.67
N TYR A 86 15.28 -0.16 9.06
CA TYR A 86 15.98 -1.28 9.70
C TYR A 86 16.97 -1.98 8.77
N SER A 87 16.60 -2.21 7.50
CA SER A 87 17.52 -2.79 6.52
C SER A 87 18.80 -1.96 6.33
N ASN A 88 18.71 -0.64 6.47
CA ASN A 88 19.87 0.25 6.35
C ASN A 88 20.78 0.20 7.59
N LYS A 89 20.20 0.08 8.79
CA LYS A 89 20.97 0.00 10.06
C LYS A 89 21.83 -1.26 10.15
N TYR A 90 21.35 -2.40 9.65
CA TYR A 90 22.11 -3.66 9.66
C TYR A 90 23.02 -3.87 8.45
N ALA A 91 22.80 -3.16 7.34
CA ALA A 91 23.74 -3.16 6.20
C ALA A 91 25.05 -2.43 6.52
N MET A 92 25.06 -1.51 7.51
CA MET A 92 26.25 -0.82 8.02
C MET A 92 27.04 -1.62 9.07
N PHE A 93 26.52 -2.76 9.54
CA PHE A 93 27.12 -3.57 10.61
C PHE A 93 27.61 -4.93 10.08
N GLN A 94 28.15 -4.95 8.86
CA GLN A 94 28.94 -6.10 8.40
C GLN A 94 30.37 -5.88 8.90
N PRO A 95 30.91 -6.71 9.82
CA PRO A 95 32.31 -6.60 10.19
C PRO A 95 33.15 -6.96 8.96
N THR A 96 33.86 -5.97 8.42
CA THR A 96 34.88 -6.18 7.40
C THR A 96 36.14 -6.73 8.05
N ASP A 97 36.07 -7.93 8.62
CA ASP A 97 37.26 -8.62 9.11
C ASP A 97 37.25 -10.06 8.58
N LYS A 98 37.71 -10.18 7.32
CA LYS A 98 38.47 -11.35 6.90
C LYS A 98 39.95 -10.97 6.98
N VAL A 99 40.62 -11.42 8.04
CA VAL A 99 42.05 -11.75 8.01
C VAL A 99 42.25 -13.05 8.77
#